data_AF-A0A2G6CAM4-F1
#
_entry.id   AF-A0A2G6CAM4-F1
#
_cell.length_a   1.000
_cell.length_b   1.000
_cell.length_c   1.000
_cell.angle_alpha   90.00
_cell.angle_beta   90.00
_cell.angle_gamma   90.00
#
_symmetry.space_group_name_H-M   'P 1'
#
loop_
_entity.id
_entity.type
_entity.pdbx_description
1 polymer ?
#
loop_
_entity_poly.entity_id
_entity_poly.type
_entity_poly.pdbx_seq_one_letter_code
_entity_poly.pdbx_strand_id
1 'polypeptide(L)'
;MYIKRNGKSGKSAFTLVEMLIVIVIIGILVGVLLPKIMGVTSRARDTKRVADLRNVAMAIQRYKMDTGEYPTFKRIGDGKYVGPISLLSDSLSDYMGQIPKDPQKNTIMKKLYLHGGNVGNFFPNGEYIYQLTYNDTVYLFAKVETPILANYVNDKNIGGFGIWLSCSRTKTISNEDHCLRENYFKPCLSVKKGNSVQTTLGEYTDCTYTDEEQLYYVMKI
;
A
#
# COMPACT_ATOMS: atom_id res chain seq x y z
N MET A 1 37.13 51.85 -57.94
CA MET A 1 36.58 51.64 -56.59
C MET A 1 36.68 50.16 -56.26
N TYR A 2 37.61 49.73 -55.41
CA TYR A 2 37.79 48.32 -55.02
C TYR A 2 37.22 48.09 -53.61
N ILE A 3 36.33 47.10 -53.47
CA ILE A 3 35.77 46.69 -52.17
C ILE A 3 36.63 45.54 -51.62
N LYS A 4 37.30 45.80 -50.49
CA LYS A 4 37.99 44.82 -49.65
C LYS A 4 36.96 44.15 -48.73
N ARG A 5 36.75 42.84 -48.86
CA ARG A 5 36.06 42.03 -47.84
C ARG A 5 37.07 41.14 -47.14
N ASN A 6 37.39 41.49 -45.89
CA ASN A 6 38.15 40.66 -44.96
C ASN A 6 37.14 40.00 -44.02
N GLY A 7 37.14 38.67 -43.96
CA GLY A 7 36.27 37.91 -43.07
C GLY A 7 36.50 36.41 -43.22
N LYS A 8 37.64 35.91 -42.73
CA LYS A 8 37.81 34.46 -42.53
C LYS A 8 36.98 34.05 -41.32
N SER A 9 35.75 33.58 -41.55
CA SER A 9 35.01 32.82 -40.54
C SER A 9 35.66 31.45 -40.41
N GLY A 10 36.49 31.25 -39.38
CA GLY A 10 37.00 29.93 -39.03
C GLY A 10 35.83 29.03 -38.63
N LYS A 11 35.45 28.09 -39.50
CA LYS A 11 34.51 27.04 -39.15
C LYS A 11 35.25 26.06 -38.24
N SER A 12 34.97 26.06 -36.95
CA SER A 12 35.48 25.05 -36.02
C SER A 12 34.84 23.71 -36.36
N ALA A 13 35.62 22.78 -36.92
CA ALA A 13 35.19 21.40 -37.09
C ALA A 13 35.30 20.69 -35.74
N PHE A 14 34.18 20.13 -35.27
CA PHE A 14 34.14 19.29 -34.06
C PHE A 14 34.98 18.03 -34.29
N THR A 15 35.76 17.63 -33.29
CA THR A 15 36.55 16.39 -33.38
C THR A 15 35.71 15.20 -32.93
N LEU A 16 35.92 14.02 -33.55
CA LEU A 16 35.25 12.77 -33.14
C LEU A 16 35.55 12.41 -31.67
N VAL A 17 36.76 12.72 -31.22
CA VAL A 17 37.21 12.46 -29.84
C VAL A 17 36.38 13.26 -28.83
N GLU A 18 36.02 14.50 -29.18
CA GLU A 18 35.24 15.39 -28.33
C GLU A 18 33.83 14.86 -28.10
N MET A 19 33.20 14.31 -29.14
CA MET A 19 31.90 13.63 -28.99
C MET A 19 32.01 12.29 -28.27
N LEU A 20 33.12 11.56 -28.41
CA LEU A 20 33.36 10.30 -27.71
C LEU A 20 33.48 10.51 -26.19
N ILE A 21 34.19 11.55 -25.75
CA ILE A 21 34.31 11.86 -24.31
C ILE A 21 32.94 12.24 -23.74
N VAL A 22 32.14 13.01 -24.48
CA VAL A 22 30.80 13.44 -24.03
C VAL A 22 29.87 12.25 -23.80
N ILE A 23 29.79 11.30 -24.72
CA ILE A 23 28.93 10.11 -24.55
C ILE A 23 29.40 9.23 -23.40
N VAL A 24 30.72 9.13 -23.16
CA VAL A 24 31.28 8.39 -22.01
C VAL A 24 30.86 9.05 -20.70
N ILE A 25 30.98 10.38 -20.60
CA ILE A 25 30.56 11.12 -19.40
C ILE A 25 29.05 10.97 -19.17
N ILE A 26 28.23 11.12 -20.22
CA ILE A 26 26.76 10.93 -20.12
C ILE A 26 26.44 9.50 -19.67
N GLY A 27 27.12 8.49 -20.21
CA GLY A 27 26.94 7.08 -19.82
C GLY A 27 27.23 6.84 -18.34
N ILE A 28 28.31 7.42 -17.81
CA ILE A 28 28.67 7.33 -16.38
C ILE A 28 27.62 8.02 -15.51
N LEU A 29 27.19 9.23 -15.87
CA LEU A 29 26.20 9.99 -15.12
C LEU A 29 24.85 9.25 -15.07
N VAL A 30 24.36 8.76 -16.22
CA VAL A 30 23.12 7.97 -16.29
C VAL A 30 23.24 6.69 -15.48
N GLY A 31 24.38 6.00 -15.55
CA GLY A 31 24.64 4.77 -14.79
C GLY A 31 24.51 4.94 -13.27
N VAL A 32 24.93 6.09 -12.72
CA VAL A 32 24.83 6.39 -11.28
C VAL A 32 23.44 6.92 -10.89
N LEU A 33 22.76 7.64 -11.77
CA LEU A 33 21.48 8.28 -11.48
C LEU A 33 20.29 7.32 -11.50
N LEU A 34 20.26 6.35 -12.42
CA LEU A 34 19.11 5.45 -12.60
C LEU A 34 18.70 4.67 -11.34
N PRO A 35 19.62 4.01 -10.59
CA PRO A 35 19.23 3.23 -9.41
C PRO A 35 18.64 4.09 -8.29
N LYS A 36 19.13 5.33 -8.15
CA LYS A 36 18.67 6.26 -7.10
C LYS A 36 17.23 6.72 -7.34
N ILE A 37 16.85 6.96 -8.58
CA ILE A 37 15.50 7.44 -8.93
C ILE A 37 14.46 6.35 -8.64
N MET A 38 14.77 5.08 -8.89
CA MET A 38 13.83 3.97 -8.68
C MET A 38 13.36 3.86 -7.22
N GLY A 39 14.27 3.98 -6.24
CA GLY A 39 13.92 3.90 -4.80
C GLY A 39 13.20 5.14 -4.24
N VAL A 40 13.35 6.32 -4.85
CA VAL A 40 12.58 7.51 -4.46
C VAL A 40 11.10 7.36 -4.86
N THR A 41 10.84 6.71 -6.00
CA THR A 41 9.47 6.53 -6.47
C THR A 41 8.64 5.60 -5.58
N SER A 42 9.23 4.57 -4.97
CA SER A 42 8.51 3.65 -4.08
C SER A 42 8.07 4.33 -2.79
N ARG A 43 8.95 5.13 -2.16
CA ARG A 43 8.59 5.92 -0.96
C ARG A 43 7.51 6.97 -1.24
N ALA A 44 7.57 7.61 -2.42
CA ALA A 44 6.53 8.55 -2.84
C ALA A 44 5.18 7.86 -3.03
N ARG A 45 5.17 6.65 -3.61
CA ARG A 45 3.96 5.82 -3.73
C ARG A 45 3.43 5.40 -2.36
N ASP A 46 4.28 4.96 -1.44
CA ASP A 46 3.87 4.63 -0.06
C ASP A 46 3.26 5.83 0.65
N THR A 47 3.87 7.01 0.51
CA THR A 47 3.32 8.26 1.06
C THR A 47 1.94 8.57 0.47
N LYS A 48 1.78 8.38 -0.84
CA LYS A 48 0.47 8.52 -1.50
C LYS A 48 -0.54 7.52 -0.96
N ARG A 49 -0.18 6.24 -0.78
CA ARG A 49 -1.07 5.22 -0.20
C ARG A 49 -1.56 5.62 1.18
N VAL A 50 -0.68 6.10 2.05
CA VAL A 50 -1.05 6.58 3.39
C VAL A 50 -2.01 7.78 3.31
N ALA A 51 -1.75 8.73 2.41
CA ALA A 51 -2.64 9.88 2.20
C ALA A 51 -4.02 9.46 1.66
N ASP A 52 -4.05 8.52 0.72
CA ASP A 52 -5.27 7.95 0.16
C ASP A 52 -6.11 7.27 1.26
N LEU A 53 -5.49 6.47 2.13
CA LEU A 53 -6.19 5.87 3.29
C LEU A 53 -6.73 6.91 4.26
N ARG A 54 -5.99 8.01 4.54
CA ARG A 54 -6.48 9.10 5.40
C ARG A 54 -7.72 9.78 4.81
N ASN A 55 -7.73 10.02 3.50
CA ASN A 55 -8.87 10.60 2.82
C ASN A 55 -10.10 9.70 2.90
N VAL A 56 -9.91 8.40 2.70
CA VAL A 56 -11.00 7.44 2.86
C VAL A 56 -11.45 7.36 4.33
N ALA A 57 -10.52 7.39 5.29
CA ALA A 57 -10.87 7.36 6.70
C ALA A 57 -11.77 8.53 7.11
N MET A 58 -11.47 9.74 6.62
CA MET A 58 -12.32 10.91 6.84
C MET A 58 -13.71 10.73 6.22
N ALA A 59 -13.80 10.16 5.02
CA ALA A 59 -15.09 9.89 4.38
C ALA A 59 -15.92 8.85 5.17
N ILE A 60 -15.28 7.79 5.65
CA ILE A 60 -15.90 6.75 6.50
C ILE A 60 -16.39 7.33 7.83
N GLN A 61 -15.60 8.20 8.46
CA GLN A 61 -16.00 8.86 9.71
C GLN A 61 -17.20 9.79 9.49
N ARG A 62 -17.22 10.55 8.38
CA ARG A 62 -18.37 11.39 8.02
C ARG A 62 -19.63 10.55 7.77
N TYR A 63 -19.50 9.46 7.01
CA TYR A 63 -20.60 8.51 6.81
C TYR A 63 -21.17 8.02 8.15
N LYS A 64 -20.31 7.66 9.11
CA LYS A 64 -20.75 7.22 10.44
C LYS A 64 -21.41 8.34 11.24
N MET A 65 -20.92 9.57 11.16
CA MET A 65 -21.55 10.72 11.84
C MET A 65 -22.98 10.95 11.34
N ASP A 66 -23.23 10.75 10.05
CA ASP A 66 -24.53 11.03 9.43
C ASP A 66 -25.51 9.84 9.54
N THR A 67 -25.01 8.61 9.44
CA THR A 67 -25.86 7.39 9.43
C THR A 67 -25.91 6.65 10.76
N GLY A 68 -25.00 6.96 11.69
CA GLY A 68 -24.83 6.26 12.97
C GLY A 68 -24.02 4.96 12.90
N GLU A 69 -23.79 4.41 11.70
CA GLU A 69 -23.08 3.14 11.50
C GLU A 69 -21.91 3.28 10.52
N TYR A 70 -20.93 2.39 10.61
CA TYR A 70 -19.88 2.32 9.58
C TYR A 70 -20.41 1.68 8.29
N PRO A 71 -19.89 2.06 7.11
CA PRO A 71 -20.36 1.50 5.84
C PRO A 71 -20.08 0.00 5.78
N THR A 72 -21.04 -0.77 5.30
CA THR A 72 -20.92 -2.23 5.17
C THR A 72 -20.99 -2.65 3.71
N PHE A 73 -20.48 -3.85 3.41
CA PHE A 73 -20.52 -4.37 2.05
C PHE A 73 -21.93 -4.87 1.71
N LYS A 74 -22.65 -4.11 0.88
CA LYS A 74 -24.00 -4.46 0.41
C LYS A 74 -24.09 -5.79 -0.35
N ARG A 75 -22.97 -6.26 -0.94
CA ARG A 75 -22.92 -7.41 -1.87
C ARG A 75 -22.42 -8.73 -1.26
N ILE A 76 -22.02 -8.75 0.00
CA ILE A 76 -21.50 -9.98 0.60
C ILE A 76 -22.50 -10.48 1.65
N GLY A 77 -23.44 -11.30 1.19
CA GLY A 77 -24.30 -12.06 2.09
C GLY A 77 -23.45 -12.80 3.13
N ASP A 78 -23.97 -12.85 4.35
CA ASP A 78 -23.43 -13.61 5.49
C ASP A 78 -22.14 -13.06 6.15
N GLY A 79 -22.17 -11.82 6.64
CA GLY A 79 -21.25 -11.40 7.71
C GLY A 79 -19.77 -11.28 7.31
N LYS A 80 -19.46 -11.08 6.02
CA LYS A 80 -18.08 -10.78 5.63
C LYS A 80 -17.83 -9.30 5.80
N TYR A 81 -17.08 -8.96 6.85
CA TYR A 81 -16.71 -7.59 7.14
C TYR A 81 -15.40 -7.13 6.48
N VAL A 82 -14.86 -7.90 5.53
CA VAL A 82 -13.61 -7.54 4.83
C VAL A 82 -13.75 -7.63 3.32
N GLY A 83 -13.21 -6.64 2.62
CA GLY A 83 -13.29 -6.55 1.17
C GLY A 83 -12.50 -5.39 0.60
N PRO A 84 -12.38 -5.34 -0.75
CA PRO A 84 -11.79 -4.20 -1.42
C PRO A 84 -12.65 -2.95 -1.18
N ILE A 85 -11.98 -1.82 -0.97
CA ILE A 85 -12.62 -0.58 -0.59
C ILE A 85 -13.57 -0.04 -1.66
N SER A 86 -13.34 -0.38 -2.93
CA SER A 86 -14.23 -0.07 -4.05
C SER A 86 -15.67 -0.58 -3.88
N LEU A 87 -15.90 -1.62 -3.07
CA LEU A 87 -17.26 -2.10 -2.77
C LEU A 87 -18.06 -1.14 -1.88
N LEU A 88 -17.41 -0.13 -1.30
CA LEU A 88 -18.05 0.93 -0.52
C LEU A 88 -18.38 2.17 -1.37
N SER A 89 -18.19 2.12 -2.69
CA SER A 89 -18.43 3.25 -3.60
C SER A 89 -19.84 3.82 -3.49
N ASP A 90 -20.86 2.98 -3.41
CA ASP A 90 -22.25 3.42 -3.23
C ASP A 90 -22.40 4.21 -1.91
N SER A 91 -21.92 3.65 -0.79
CA SER A 91 -22.02 4.26 0.53
C SER A 91 -21.20 5.55 0.68
N LEU A 92 -20.05 5.63 0.04
CA LEU A 92 -19.12 6.76 0.19
C LEU A 92 -19.26 7.84 -0.89
N SER A 93 -20.16 7.66 -1.87
CA SER A 93 -20.33 8.56 -3.01
C SER A 93 -20.61 10.03 -2.62
N ASP A 94 -21.40 10.26 -1.57
CA ASP A 94 -21.71 11.60 -1.06
C ASP A 94 -20.58 12.21 -0.22
N TYR A 95 -19.64 11.39 0.26
CA TYR A 95 -18.60 11.77 1.21
C TYR A 95 -17.23 11.95 0.55
N MET A 96 -17.04 11.38 -0.65
CA MET A 96 -15.83 11.53 -1.45
C MET A 96 -16.12 11.34 -2.94
N GLY A 97 -15.49 12.17 -3.80
CA GLY A 97 -15.77 12.14 -5.24
C GLY A 97 -15.33 10.85 -5.95
N GLN A 98 -14.17 10.30 -5.61
CA GLN A 98 -13.71 9.01 -6.14
C GLN A 98 -12.91 8.24 -5.10
N ILE A 99 -13.17 6.94 -4.99
CA ILE A 99 -12.37 6.06 -4.14
C ILE A 99 -10.97 5.92 -4.77
N PRO A 100 -9.89 6.26 -4.04
CA PRO A 100 -8.55 6.15 -4.55
C PRO A 100 -8.16 4.69 -4.77
N LYS A 101 -7.33 4.46 -5.79
CA LYS A 101 -6.72 3.17 -6.09
C LYS A 101 -5.22 3.24 -5.83
N ASP A 102 -4.62 2.08 -5.57
CA ASP A 102 -3.18 1.98 -5.37
C ASP A 102 -2.43 2.58 -6.58
N PRO A 103 -1.38 3.39 -6.35
CA PRO A 103 -0.58 3.97 -7.43
C PRO A 103 0.03 2.92 -8.38
N GLN A 104 0.22 1.68 -7.90
CA GLN A 104 0.60 0.55 -8.72
C GLN A 104 -0.62 -0.32 -9.03
N LYS A 105 -1.06 -0.26 -10.30
CA LYS A 105 -2.19 -1.05 -10.81
C LYS A 105 -1.99 -2.57 -10.74
N ASN A 106 -0.73 -3.01 -10.70
CA ASN A 106 -0.35 -4.42 -10.61
C ASN A 106 0.02 -4.82 -9.18
N THR A 107 -0.31 -4.01 -8.17
CA THR A 107 -0.11 -4.39 -6.77
C THR A 107 -0.97 -5.62 -6.47
N ILE A 108 -0.33 -6.79 -6.51
CA ILE A 108 -0.99 -8.05 -6.19
C ILE A 108 -0.92 -8.24 -4.67
N MET A 109 -2.08 -8.44 -4.07
CA MET A 109 -2.25 -8.90 -2.69
C MET A 109 -2.00 -10.42 -2.64
N LYS A 110 -0.85 -10.84 -3.18
CA LYS A 110 -0.54 -12.21 -3.64
C LYS A 110 -0.51 -13.25 -2.53
N LYS A 111 -0.45 -12.80 -1.27
CA LYS A 111 -0.22 -13.63 -0.08
C LYS A 111 -1.04 -13.14 1.12
N LEU A 112 -2.22 -12.55 0.91
CA LEU A 112 -3.14 -12.36 2.03
C LEU A 112 -3.74 -13.74 2.37
N TYR A 113 -3.22 -14.39 3.41
CA TYR A 113 -3.84 -15.60 3.92
C TYR A 113 -4.99 -15.15 4.81
N LEU A 114 -6.21 -15.48 4.41
CA LEU A 114 -7.39 -15.34 5.26
C LEU A 114 -7.67 -16.69 5.87
N HIS A 115 -8.04 -16.71 7.15
CA HIS A 115 -8.44 -17.96 7.78
C HIS A 115 -9.68 -18.50 7.05
N GLY A 116 -9.56 -19.68 6.43
CA GLY A 116 -10.60 -20.27 5.57
C GLY A 116 -10.26 -20.39 4.07
N GLY A 117 -9.10 -19.93 3.60
CA GLY A 117 -8.59 -20.26 2.24
C GLY A 117 -7.80 -19.15 1.53
N ASN A 118 -7.33 -19.47 0.32
CA ASN A 118 -6.66 -18.50 -0.56
C ASN A 118 -7.66 -17.51 -1.16
N VAL A 119 -7.49 -16.22 -0.90
CA VAL A 119 -8.33 -15.14 -1.45
C VAL A 119 -7.72 -14.45 -2.68
N GLY A 120 -6.81 -15.13 -3.38
CA GLY A 120 -6.04 -14.55 -4.48
C GLY A 120 -6.86 -13.88 -5.59
N ASN A 121 -8.15 -14.22 -5.73
CA ASN A 121 -9.08 -13.63 -6.69
C ASN A 121 -10.12 -12.66 -6.08
N PHE A 122 -10.18 -12.52 -4.75
CA PHE A 122 -11.20 -11.70 -4.07
C PHE A 122 -10.80 -10.21 -4.00
N PHE A 123 -9.50 -9.92 -4.03
CA PHE A 123 -8.98 -8.54 -4.05
C PHE A 123 -8.43 -8.24 -5.44
N PRO A 124 -9.07 -7.35 -6.22
CA PRO A 124 -8.51 -6.88 -7.48
C PRO A 124 -7.14 -6.25 -7.23
N ASN A 125 -6.26 -6.33 -8.24
CA ASN A 125 -4.97 -5.66 -8.16
C ASN A 125 -5.16 -4.15 -7.97
N GLY A 126 -4.32 -3.57 -7.12
CA GLY A 126 -4.32 -2.13 -6.87
C GLY A 126 -5.50 -1.59 -6.06
N GLU A 127 -6.13 -2.42 -5.23
CA GLU A 127 -7.17 -2.02 -4.28
C GLU A 127 -6.63 -1.95 -2.84
N TYR A 128 -7.21 -1.04 -2.05
CA TYR A 128 -7.04 -1.03 -0.60
C TYR A 128 -8.05 -1.98 0.06
N ILE A 129 -7.72 -2.44 1.26
CA ILE A 129 -8.63 -3.30 2.03
C ILE A 129 -9.35 -2.47 3.08
N TYR A 130 -10.65 -2.70 3.19
CA TYR A 130 -11.48 -2.27 4.30
C TYR A 130 -11.87 -3.49 5.12
N GLN A 131 -11.76 -3.37 6.44
CA GLN A 131 -12.27 -4.32 7.42
C GLN A 131 -13.08 -3.60 8.48
N LEU A 132 -14.29 -4.07 8.73
CA LEU A 132 -15.08 -3.72 9.91
C LEU A 132 -14.97 -4.88 10.93
N THR A 133 -14.90 -4.57 12.22
CA THR A 133 -14.98 -5.58 13.28
C THR A 133 -16.35 -5.57 13.94
N TYR A 134 -16.63 -6.56 14.78
CA TYR A 134 -17.87 -6.59 15.56
C TYR A 134 -18.01 -5.47 16.58
N ASN A 135 -16.91 -4.93 17.06
CA ASN A 135 -16.89 -3.83 18.02
C ASN A 135 -17.00 -2.47 17.32
N ASP A 136 -17.51 -2.44 16.09
CA ASP A 136 -17.58 -1.26 15.23
C ASP A 136 -16.23 -0.53 15.16
N THR A 137 -15.14 -1.27 14.96
CA THR A 137 -13.82 -0.69 14.66
C THR A 137 -13.50 -0.95 13.20
N VAL A 138 -13.01 0.07 12.50
CA VAL A 138 -12.60 -0.08 11.10
C VAL A 138 -11.09 -0.12 10.99
N TYR A 139 -10.59 -1.01 10.14
CA TYR A 139 -9.20 -1.07 9.72
C TYR A 139 -9.11 -0.88 8.21
N LEU A 140 -8.21 0.01 7.80
CA LEU A 140 -7.83 0.19 6.40
C LEU A 140 -6.41 -0.32 6.19
N PHE A 141 -6.18 -1.01 5.07
CA PHE A 141 -4.88 -1.57 4.76
C PHE A 141 -4.40 -1.19 3.36
N ALA A 142 -3.12 -0.88 3.27
CA ALA A 142 -2.40 -0.69 2.02
C ALA A 142 -1.14 -1.55 2.03
N LYS A 143 -0.87 -2.25 0.92
CA LYS A 143 0.43 -2.89 0.72
C LYS A 143 1.46 -1.82 0.42
N VAL A 144 2.56 -1.79 1.16
CA VAL A 144 3.64 -0.82 0.97
C VAL A 144 4.86 -1.49 0.37
N GLU A 145 5.69 -0.72 -0.31
CA GLU A 145 6.89 -1.22 -0.98
C GLU A 145 8.14 -1.10 -0.10
N THR A 146 8.10 -0.23 0.92
CA THR A 146 9.24 0.01 1.81
C THR A 146 8.86 -0.21 3.28
N PRO A 147 9.83 -0.66 4.11
CA PRO A 147 9.56 -0.90 5.54
C PRO A 147 9.40 0.39 6.35
N ILE A 148 9.71 1.56 5.78
CA ILE A 148 9.74 2.85 6.48
C ILE A 148 8.35 3.25 6.98
N LEU A 149 7.33 3.04 6.14
CA LEU A 149 5.94 3.34 6.48
C LEU A 149 5.16 2.07 6.83
N ALA A 150 5.78 0.88 6.77
CA ALA A 150 5.13 -0.34 7.19
C ALA A 150 4.95 -0.34 8.71
N ASN A 151 3.77 -0.71 9.17
CA ASN A 151 3.47 -0.92 10.59
C ASN A 151 2.82 -2.29 10.84
N TYR A 152 2.83 -3.15 9.83
CA TYR A 152 2.37 -4.52 9.91
C TYR A 152 3.16 -5.40 8.95
N VAL A 153 3.50 -6.60 9.42
CA VAL A 153 4.14 -7.64 8.62
C VAL A 153 3.21 -8.84 8.57
N ASN A 154 2.95 -9.34 7.36
CA ASN A 154 2.08 -10.48 7.15
C ASN A 154 2.87 -11.80 7.21
N ASP A 155 2.62 -12.62 8.23
CA ASP A 155 3.27 -13.94 8.43
C ASP A 155 2.33 -15.10 8.09
N LYS A 156 2.77 -15.96 7.16
CA LYS A 156 2.04 -17.15 6.73
C LYS A 156 1.84 -18.18 7.84
N ASN A 157 2.78 -18.26 8.79
CA ASN A 157 2.80 -19.31 9.82
C ASN A 157 1.87 -19.01 10.99
N ILE A 158 1.46 -17.75 11.13
CA ILE A 158 0.52 -17.27 12.15
C ILE A 158 -0.89 -17.13 11.52
N GLY A 159 -1.10 -17.70 10.33
CA GLY A 159 -2.36 -17.66 9.59
C GLY A 159 -2.52 -16.44 8.68
N GLY A 160 -1.44 -15.73 8.35
CA GLY A 160 -1.49 -14.42 7.71
C GLY A 160 -2.31 -13.44 8.52
N PHE A 161 -2.63 -12.30 7.93
CA PHE A 161 -3.72 -11.44 8.39
C PHE A 161 -4.83 -12.27 9.07
N GLY A 162 -4.99 -12.09 10.39
CA GLY A 162 -6.13 -12.60 11.15
C GLY A 162 -7.44 -11.90 10.76
N ILE A 163 -7.68 -11.64 9.48
CA ILE A 163 -8.98 -11.34 8.94
C ILE A 163 -9.74 -12.67 8.90
N TRP A 164 -10.52 -12.91 9.94
CA TRP A 164 -11.50 -13.99 9.95
C TRP A 164 -12.68 -13.50 9.13
N LEU A 165 -12.85 -14.04 7.92
CA LEU A 165 -13.94 -13.72 6.99
C LEU A 165 -15.33 -14.04 7.57
N SER A 166 -15.37 -14.90 8.59
CA SER A 166 -16.58 -15.52 9.13
C SER A 166 -16.99 -14.89 10.46
N CYS A 167 -16.93 -13.57 10.56
CA CYS A 167 -17.42 -12.90 11.73
C CYS A 167 -18.93 -12.65 11.57
N SER A 168 -19.79 -13.58 12.01
CA SER A 168 -21.25 -13.37 12.08
C SER A 168 -21.75 -12.80 13.42
N ARG A 169 -22.58 -11.73 13.38
CA ARG A 169 -23.26 -11.17 14.59
C ARG A 169 -24.18 -12.19 15.29
N THR A 170 -24.48 -13.32 14.64
CA THR A 170 -25.50 -14.30 15.07
C THR A 170 -24.96 -15.62 15.60
N LYS A 171 -23.64 -15.88 15.56
CA LYS A 171 -23.07 -17.09 16.17
C LYS A 171 -22.58 -16.76 17.58
N THR A 172 -23.07 -17.52 18.56
CA THR A 172 -22.49 -17.62 19.90
C THR A 172 -21.00 -17.88 19.72
N ILE A 173 -20.18 -16.90 20.07
CA ILE A 173 -18.72 -16.95 19.99
C ILE A 173 -18.28 -18.14 20.86
N SER A 174 -17.94 -19.26 20.22
CA SER A 174 -17.22 -20.32 20.93
C SER A 174 -15.81 -19.80 21.20
N ASN A 175 -15.10 -20.34 22.21
CA ASN A 175 -13.73 -19.91 22.53
C ASN A 175 -12.70 -20.14 21.40
N GLU A 176 -13.14 -20.76 20.30
CA GLU A 176 -12.37 -21.05 19.08
C GLU A 176 -12.69 -20.09 17.92
N ASP A 177 -13.66 -19.18 18.09
CA ASP A 177 -13.98 -18.15 17.09
C ASP A 177 -12.99 -16.98 17.23
N HIS A 178 -11.85 -17.13 16.57
CA HIS A 178 -10.73 -16.18 16.54
C HIS A 178 -11.02 -14.86 15.82
N CYS A 179 -12.28 -14.46 15.63
CA CYS A 179 -12.61 -13.10 15.22
C CYS A 179 -11.86 -12.12 16.11
N LEU A 180 -11.07 -11.22 15.51
CA LEU A 180 -10.18 -10.32 16.23
C LEU A 180 -10.97 -9.58 17.31
N ARG A 181 -10.92 -10.10 18.54
CA ARG A 181 -11.17 -9.31 19.73
C ARG A 181 -10.16 -8.17 19.63
N GLU A 182 -10.62 -6.95 19.86
CA GLU A 182 -9.89 -5.69 19.65
C GLU A 182 -8.44 -5.66 20.20
N ASN A 183 -8.13 -6.58 21.12
CA ASN A 183 -6.84 -6.75 21.80
C ASN A 183 -5.73 -7.47 21.02
N TYR A 184 -5.99 -8.07 19.85
CA TYR A 184 -4.97 -8.86 19.14
C TYR A 184 -4.19 -8.10 18.06
N PHE A 185 -4.77 -7.05 17.48
CA PHE A 185 -4.13 -6.28 16.42
C PHE A 185 -3.39 -5.06 17.01
N LYS A 186 -2.09 -5.19 17.27
CA LYS A 186 -1.21 -4.07 17.66
C LYS A 186 -0.20 -3.77 16.56
N PRO A 187 -0.18 -2.55 16.00
CA PRO A 187 0.82 -2.18 15.00
C PRO A 187 2.25 -2.30 15.53
N CYS A 188 3.17 -2.68 14.65
CA CYS A 188 4.60 -2.71 14.93
C CYS A 188 5.11 -1.30 15.25
N LEU A 189 6.03 -1.18 16.22
CA LEU A 189 6.73 0.09 16.49
C LEU A 189 7.67 0.45 15.35
N SER A 190 8.38 -0.55 14.83
CA SER A 190 9.18 -0.44 13.61
C SER A 190 9.19 -1.77 12.86
N VAL A 191 9.49 -1.72 11.56
CA VAL A 191 9.63 -2.91 10.71
C VAL A 191 11.04 -2.96 10.16
N LYS A 192 11.75 -4.06 10.41
CA LYS A 192 13.16 -4.25 10.02
C LYS A 192 13.34 -5.55 9.23
N LYS A 193 14.34 -5.61 8.37
CA LYS A 193 14.64 -6.85 7.64
C LYS A 193 15.30 -7.84 8.59
N GLY A 194 14.82 -9.09 8.62
CA GLY A 194 15.33 -10.15 9.49
C GLY A 194 15.46 -11.49 8.77
N ASN A 195 15.97 -12.49 9.49
CA ASN A 195 16.13 -13.86 8.98
C ASN A 195 14.86 -14.71 9.14
N SER A 196 13.97 -14.30 10.05
CA SER A 196 12.65 -14.89 10.26
C SER A 196 11.61 -13.79 10.31
N VAL A 197 10.37 -14.15 10.02
CA VAL A 197 9.23 -13.24 10.15
C VAL A 197 8.85 -13.18 11.62
N GLN A 198 8.68 -11.97 12.15
CA GLN A 198 8.15 -11.75 13.50
C GLN A 198 7.04 -10.74 13.40
N THR A 199 5.87 -11.11 13.92
CA THR A 199 4.67 -10.26 13.97
C THR A 199 4.19 -10.16 15.40
N THR A 200 3.47 -9.08 15.70
CA THR A 200 2.88 -8.84 17.01
C THR A 200 1.51 -9.50 17.13
N LEU A 201 1.36 -10.43 18.07
CA LEU A 201 0.07 -10.81 18.64
C LEU A 201 0.00 -10.21 20.06
N GLY A 202 -0.61 -9.04 20.20
CA GLY A 202 -0.90 -8.46 21.52
C GLY A 202 0.25 -7.70 22.23
N GLU A 203 1.43 -7.52 21.63
CA GLU A 203 2.52 -6.67 22.16
C GLU A 203 2.95 -5.56 21.18
N TYR A 204 3.48 -4.43 21.68
CA TYR A 204 4.08 -3.37 20.86
C TYR A 204 5.59 -3.61 20.76
N THR A 205 6.05 -4.23 19.67
CA THR A 205 7.46 -4.56 19.48
C THR A 205 7.93 -4.22 18.05
N ASP A 206 9.24 -4.33 17.83
CA ASP A 206 9.83 -4.29 16.51
C ASP A 206 9.48 -5.58 15.75
N CYS A 207 8.93 -5.45 14.55
CA CYS A 207 8.59 -6.58 13.67
C CYS A 207 9.71 -6.83 12.66
N THR A 208 9.84 -8.07 12.21
CA THR A 208 10.80 -8.45 11.18
C THR A 208 10.14 -9.04 9.94
N TYR A 209 10.61 -8.65 8.77
CA TYR A 209 10.18 -9.19 7.48
C TYR A 209 11.33 -9.90 6.75
N THR A 210 10.99 -10.88 5.92
CA THR A 210 11.93 -11.60 5.06
C THR A 210 11.73 -11.26 3.58
N ASP A 211 10.49 -10.95 3.18
CA ASP A 211 10.05 -10.64 1.82
C ASP A 211 9.25 -9.32 1.81
N GLU A 212 9.52 -8.43 0.84
CA GLU A 212 8.81 -7.15 0.70
C GLU A 212 7.31 -7.34 0.43
N GLU A 213 6.89 -8.51 -0.07
CA GLU A 213 5.47 -8.86 -0.20
C GLU A 213 4.71 -8.94 1.14
N GLN A 214 5.43 -8.93 2.27
CA GLN A 214 4.87 -9.00 3.62
C GLN A 214 4.57 -7.64 4.23
N LEU A 215 4.96 -6.54 3.57
CA LEU A 215 4.89 -5.20 4.15
C LEU A 215 3.52 -4.54 3.94
N TYR A 216 2.89 -4.13 5.03
CA TYR A 216 1.62 -3.42 5.00
C TYR A 216 1.63 -2.20 5.93
N TYR A 217 0.86 -1.21 5.52
CA TYR A 217 0.44 -0.10 6.37
C TYR A 217 -1.04 -0.27 6.74
N VAL A 218 -1.32 -0.12 8.02
CA VAL A 218 -2.65 -0.34 8.60
C VAL A 218 -3.06 0.87 9.42
N MET A 219 -4.30 1.29 9.23
CA MET A 219 -4.91 2.42 9.92
C MET A 219 -6.17 1.95 10.64
N LYS A 220 -6.25 2.22 11.95
CA LYS A 220 -7.47 2.05 12.75
C LYS A 220 -8.27 3.35 12.70
N ILE A 221 -9.60 3.25 12.58
CA ILE A 221 -10.58 4.35 12.60
C ILE A 221 -11.58 4.12 13.73
#